data_AF-A0AA38UDQ8-F1
#
_entry.id   AF-A0AA38UDQ8-F1
#
_cell.length_a   1.000
_cell.length_b   1.000
_cell.length_c   1.000
_cell.angle_alpha   90.00
_cell.angle_beta   90.00
_cell.angle_gamma   90.00
#
_symmetry.space_group_name_H-M   'P 1'
#
loop_
_entity.id
_entity.type
_entity.pdbx_description
1 polymer ?
#
loop_
_entity_poly.entity_id
_entity_poly.type
_entity_poly.pdbx_seq_one_letter_code
_entity_poly.pdbx_strand_id
1 'polypeptide(L)'
;MSDSKTFINGLTRDLQRWEDRGFIGIENAPEIQATAATLRGRKALTKLTWVKGHSGIEGNEIADHLASEGRQKAHPDEINLEIPPNLKLTGLKLKSITQSLAEKALKIKKKRVPSYRKKLERRATRCNIGRTQACIEETTGSSPSEALIWRSIRHKDISRRVQFFLWMTMHDAYKVGMYWEQIPGYEHRTNCQHCRVPETMEHILLE
;
A
#
# COMPACT_ATOMS: atom_id res chain seq x y z
N MET A 1 0.76 14.91 28.49
CA MET A 1 0.81 15.94 27.42
C MET A 1 1.73 15.44 26.33
N SER A 2 1.55 15.89 25.09
CA SER A 2 2.43 15.56 23.96
C SER A 2 2.31 16.64 22.89
N ASP A 3 3.40 16.87 22.15
CA ASP A 3 3.44 17.73 20.98
C ASP A 3 2.89 17.07 19.70
N SER A 4 2.71 15.75 19.73
CA SER A 4 2.16 14.96 18.62
C SER A 4 0.65 15.15 18.49
N LYS A 5 0.26 16.15 17.70
CA LYS A 5 -1.15 16.44 17.41
C LYS A 5 -1.86 15.26 16.77
N THR A 6 -1.19 14.52 15.90
CA THR A 6 -1.73 13.35 15.20
C THR A 6 -2.07 12.24 16.18
N PHE A 7 -1.18 11.95 17.14
CA PHE A 7 -1.41 10.93 18.14
C PHE A 7 -2.52 11.33 19.12
N ILE A 8 -2.53 12.58 19.59
CA ILE A 8 -3.58 13.10 20.48
C ILE A 8 -4.95 13.04 19.80
N ASN A 9 -5.07 13.51 18.55
CA ASN A 9 -6.32 13.41 17.81
C ASN A 9 -6.73 11.95 17.59
N GLY A 10 -5.76 11.09 17.29
CA GLY A 10 -5.98 9.65 17.11
C GLY A 10 -6.60 8.96 18.31
N LEU A 11 -6.19 9.33 19.53
CA LEU A 11 -6.70 8.75 20.78
C LEU A 11 -7.94 9.46 21.33
N THR A 12 -8.32 10.62 20.78
CA THR A 12 -9.45 11.42 21.30
C THR A 12 -10.58 11.59 20.30
N ARG A 13 -10.31 12.21 19.16
CA ARG A 13 -11.30 12.58 18.14
C ARG A 13 -11.59 11.45 17.17
N ASP A 14 -10.53 10.77 16.73
CA ASP A 14 -10.61 9.80 15.63
C ASP A 14 -10.77 8.35 16.10
N LEU A 15 -10.52 8.08 17.39
CA LEU A 15 -10.43 6.73 17.95
C LEU A 15 -11.65 5.88 17.59
N GLN A 16 -12.86 6.34 17.93
CA GLN A 16 -14.08 5.59 17.66
C GLN A 16 -14.25 5.25 16.18
N ARG A 17 -13.91 6.19 15.29
CA ARG A 17 -14.01 5.98 13.84
C ARG A 17 -12.99 4.95 13.37
N TRP A 18 -11.79 4.93 13.93
CA TRP A 18 -10.76 3.95 13.58
C TRP A 18 -11.11 2.56 14.09
N GLU A 19 -11.69 2.46 15.28
CA GLU A 19 -12.20 1.21 15.85
C GLU A 19 -13.35 0.62 15.05
N ASP A 20 -14.33 1.45 14.68
CA ASP A 20 -15.42 1.07 13.79
C ASP A 20 -14.89 0.56 12.43
N ARG A 21 -13.72 1.05 12.01
CA ARG A 21 -13.01 0.64 10.78
C ARG A 21 -11.95 -0.45 11.02
N GLY A 22 -11.88 -1.05 12.20
CA GLY A 22 -10.92 -2.09 12.55
C GLY A 22 -9.45 -1.70 12.29
N PHE A 23 -9.13 -0.41 12.40
CA PHE A 23 -7.82 0.18 12.09
C PHE A 23 -7.27 -0.10 10.68
N ILE A 24 -8.14 -0.42 9.73
CA ILE A 24 -7.71 -0.73 8.36
C ILE A 24 -7.20 0.51 7.63
N GLY A 25 -5.91 0.49 7.28
CA GLY A 25 -5.22 1.55 6.56
C GLY A 25 -4.88 2.76 7.43
N ILE A 26 -4.77 2.57 8.74
CA ILE A 26 -4.32 3.57 9.70
C ILE A 26 -2.83 3.34 9.98
N GLU A 27 -2.02 4.39 9.87
CA GLU A 27 -0.61 4.37 10.24
C GLU A 27 -0.47 4.25 11.76
N ASN A 28 0.58 3.54 12.22
CA ASN A 28 0.84 3.29 13.65
C ASN A 28 -0.36 2.65 14.39
N ALA A 29 -1.17 1.87 13.65
CA ALA A 29 -2.34 1.19 14.20
C ALA A 29 -2.00 0.28 15.39
N PRO A 30 -0.91 -0.50 15.41
CA PRO A 30 -0.54 -1.30 16.59
C PRO A 30 -0.33 -0.47 17.85
N GLU A 31 0.40 0.63 17.75
CA GLU A 31 0.75 1.53 18.85
C GLU A 31 -0.48 2.25 19.40
N ILE A 32 -1.35 2.74 18.50
CA ILE A 32 -2.62 3.37 18.89
C ILE A 32 -3.54 2.37 19.59
N GLN A 33 -3.65 1.14 19.08
CA GLN A 33 -4.49 0.09 19.69
C GLN A 33 -3.98 -0.29 21.08
N ALA A 34 -2.67 -0.49 21.24
CA ALA A 34 -2.06 -0.79 22.52
C ALA A 34 -2.23 0.35 23.53
N THR A 35 -2.05 1.59 23.07
CA THR A 35 -2.25 2.78 23.91
C THR A 35 -3.71 2.94 24.32
N ALA A 36 -4.66 2.79 23.39
CA ALA A 36 -6.08 2.86 23.68
C ALA A 36 -6.52 1.79 24.69
N ALA A 37 -6.02 0.55 24.54
CA ALA A 37 -6.26 -0.52 25.50
C ALA A 37 -5.68 -0.18 26.88
N THR A 38 -4.44 0.30 26.93
CA THR A 38 -3.79 0.73 28.18
C THR A 38 -4.60 1.82 28.87
N LEU A 39 -5.06 2.84 28.13
CA LEU A 39 -5.87 3.92 28.67
C LEU A 39 -7.22 3.42 29.21
N ARG A 40 -7.88 2.48 28.52
CA ARG A 40 -9.13 1.86 28.99
C ARG A 40 -8.97 0.98 30.23
N GLY A 41 -7.79 0.38 30.41
CA GLY A 41 -7.47 -0.41 31.60
C GLY A 41 -7.24 0.44 32.86
N ARG A 42 -7.06 1.76 32.71
CA ARG A 42 -6.82 2.66 33.86
C ARG A 42 -8.14 2.98 34.57
N LYS A 43 -8.12 2.92 35.91
CA LYS A 43 -9.26 3.32 36.76
C LYS A 43 -9.43 4.84 36.85
N ALA A 44 -8.34 5.60 36.68
CA ALA A 44 -8.33 7.05 36.84
C ALA A 44 -8.60 7.77 35.52
N LEU A 45 -9.35 8.88 35.59
CA LEU A 45 -9.57 9.78 34.47
C LEU A 45 -8.22 10.28 33.93
N THR A 46 -7.98 10.06 32.64
CA THR A 46 -6.76 10.51 31.96
C THR A 46 -7.12 11.61 30.98
N LYS A 47 -6.56 12.81 31.18
CA LYS A 47 -6.71 13.94 30.25
C LYS A 47 -5.49 14.02 29.34
N LEU A 48 -5.73 13.96 28.03
CA LEU A 48 -4.69 14.14 27.01
C LEU A 48 -4.68 15.59 26.54
N THR A 49 -3.54 16.25 26.66
CA THR A 49 -3.35 17.65 26.27
C THR A 49 -2.30 17.72 25.17
N TRP A 50 -2.67 18.33 24.04
CA TRP A 50 -1.72 18.72 23.02
C TRP A 50 -1.01 20.01 23.43
N VAL A 51 0.31 20.03 23.29
CA VAL A 51 1.13 21.23 23.51
C VAL A 51 1.92 21.56 22.24
N LYS A 52 2.38 22.79 22.10
CA LYS A 52 3.27 23.15 20.99
C LYS A 52 4.68 22.65 21.33
N GLY A 53 5.34 21.96 20.40
CA GLY A 53 6.75 21.57 20.56
C GLY A 53 7.66 22.81 20.69
N HIS A 54 8.76 22.68 21.42
CA HIS A 54 9.73 23.75 21.67
C HIS A 54 9.09 25.02 22.27
N SER A 55 8.10 24.84 23.14
CA SER A 55 7.40 25.95 23.82
C SER A 55 7.94 26.24 25.22
N GLY A 56 9.04 25.59 25.61
CA GLY A 56 9.65 25.77 26.93
C GLY A 56 8.92 25.03 28.04
N ILE A 57 8.05 24.07 27.69
CA ILE A 57 7.40 23.19 28.67
C ILE A 57 8.39 22.10 29.05
N GLU A 58 9.03 22.26 30.21
CA GLU A 58 10.11 21.41 30.70
C GLU A 58 9.88 19.91 30.47
N GLY A 59 8.72 19.38 30.88
CA GLY A 59 8.41 17.95 30.70
C GLY A 59 8.30 17.50 29.24
N ASN A 60 7.90 18.37 28.31
CA ASN A 60 7.88 18.06 26.88
C ASN A 60 9.28 18.14 26.29
N GLU A 61 10.07 19.16 26.64
CA GLU A 61 11.45 19.30 26.14
C GLU A 61 12.34 18.13 26.61
N ILE A 62 12.16 17.66 27.85
CA ILE A 62 12.85 16.46 28.35
C ILE A 62 12.42 15.23 27.56
N ALA A 63 11.13 15.09 27.24
CA ALA A 63 10.64 13.98 26.43
C ALA A 63 11.23 14.00 25.00
N ASP A 64 11.36 15.18 24.39
CA ASP A 64 12.00 15.37 23.09
C ASP A 64 13.49 15.01 23.12
N HIS A 65 14.19 15.41 24.19
CA HIS A 65 15.59 15.05 24.41
C HIS A 65 15.76 13.53 24.53
N LEU A 66 14.96 12.87 25.38
CA LEU A 66 14.99 11.41 25.56
C LEU A 66 14.64 10.67 24.25
N ALA A 67 13.69 11.18 23.46
CA ALA A 67 13.38 10.62 22.16
C ALA A 67 14.54 10.77 21.16
N SER A 68 15.30 11.87 21.23
CA SER A 68 16.50 12.08 20.44
C SER A 68 17.63 11.11 20.83
N GLU A 69 17.85 10.91 22.13
CA GLU A 69 18.80 9.90 22.63
C GLU A 69 18.40 8.50 22.19
N GLY A 70 17.11 8.16 22.30
CA GLY A 70 16.56 6.88 21.83
C GLY A 70 16.83 6.62 20.35
N ARG A 71 16.76 7.67 19.50
CA ARG A 71 17.09 7.58 18.07
C ARG A 71 18.56 7.22 17.82
N GLN A 72 19.46 7.62 18.72
CA GLN A 72 20.91 7.41 18.58
C GLN A 72 21.39 6.06 19.12
N LYS A 73 20.51 5.28 19.77
CA LYS A 73 20.86 3.95 20.27
C LYS A 73 21.23 3.01 19.12
N ALA A 74 22.28 2.21 19.33
CA ALA A 74 22.70 1.19 18.38
C ALA A 74 21.64 0.09 18.16
N HIS A 75 20.84 -0.19 19.19
CA HIS A 75 19.74 -1.14 19.16
C HIS A 75 18.44 -0.47 19.62
N PRO A 76 17.33 -0.68 18.90
CA PRO A 76 16.03 -0.14 19.28
C PRO A 76 15.52 -0.79 20.56
N ASP A 77 14.79 -0.02 21.37
CA ASP A 77 14.10 -0.56 22.55
C ASP A 77 12.93 -1.46 22.14
N GLU A 78 12.73 -2.56 22.86
CA GLU A 78 11.57 -3.43 22.67
C GLU A 78 10.33 -2.85 23.35
N ILE A 79 9.32 -2.47 22.56
CA ILE A 79 8.06 -1.94 23.08
C ILE A 79 7.02 -3.06 23.10
N ASN A 80 6.49 -3.36 24.29
CA ASN A 80 5.41 -4.33 24.43
C ASN A 80 4.08 -3.73 23.95
N LEU A 81 3.56 -4.25 22.83
CA LEU A 81 2.28 -3.86 22.22
C LEU A 81 1.18 -4.91 22.43
N GLU A 82 1.35 -5.84 23.37
CA GLU A 82 0.34 -6.84 23.69
C GLU A 82 -0.92 -6.20 24.28
N ILE A 83 -2.07 -6.58 23.72
CA ILE A 83 -3.37 -6.07 24.12
C ILE A 83 -4.13 -7.18 24.86
N PRO A 84 -4.61 -6.94 26.09
CA PRO A 84 -5.45 -7.88 26.81
C PRO A 84 -6.65 -8.35 25.96
N PRO A 85 -6.98 -9.65 25.91
CA PRO A 85 -8.03 -10.16 25.02
C PRO A 85 -9.40 -9.48 25.17
N ASN A 86 -9.75 -9.06 26.40
CA ASN A 86 -11.00 -8.34 26.68
C ASN A 86 -11.04 -6.90 26.13
N LEU A 87 -9.88 -6.32 25.82
CA LEU A 87 -9.75 -4.98 25.23
C LEU A 87 -9.37 -5.03 23.74
N LYS A 88 -9.11 -6.22 23.21
CA LYS A 88 -8.67 -6.42 21.83
C LYS A 88 -9.86 -6.38 20.87
N LEU A 89 -9.85 -5.42 19.97
CA LEU A 89 -10.80 -5.39 18.86
C LEU A 89 -10.47 -6.51 17.86
N THR A 90 -11.48 -7.29 17.51
CA THR A 90 -11.34 -8.49 16.67
C THR A 90 -11.67 -8.26 15.20
N GLY A 91 -12.18 -7.08 14.83
CA GLY A 91 -12.50 -6.79 13.44
C GLY A 91 -13.14 -5.42 13.18
N LEU A 92 -13.70 -5.30 11.98
CA LEU A 92 -14.46 -4.14 11.52
C LEU A 92 -15.90 -4.23 12.04
N LYS A 93 -16.48 -3.10 12.43
CA LYS A 93 -17.89 -3.03 12.77
C LYS A 93 -18.73 -3.10 11.50
N LEU A 94 -19.64 -4.07 11.44
CA LEU A 94 -20.43 -4.34 10.23
C LEU A 94 -21.29 -3.15 9.81
N LYS A 95 -21.84 -2.38 10.76
CA LYS A 95 -22.68 -1.20 10.47
C LYS A 95 -21.91 -0.08 9.74
N SER A 96 -20.60 0.00 9.90
CA SER A 96 -19.75 1.08 9.35
C SER A 96 -18.89 0.63 8.17
N ILE A 97 -18.98 -0.63 7.75
CA ILE A 97 -18.17 -1.15 6.66
C ILE A 97 -18.68 -0.67 5.31
N THR A 98 -17.77 -0.25 4.44
CA THR A 98 -18.05 -0.01 3.02
C THR A 98 -17.40 -1.11 2.19
N GLN A 99 -17.87 -1.33 0.96
CA GLN A 99 -17.24 -2.27 0.04
C GLN A 99 -15.74 -1.99 -0.14
N SER A 100 -15.37 -0.72 -0.32
CA SER A 100 -13.97 -0.32 -0.49
C SER A 100 -13.11 -0.61 0.74
N LEU A 101 -13.67 -0.50 1.95
CA LEU A 101 -12.98 -0.85 3.19
C LEU A 101 -12.85 -2.38 3.35
N ALA A 102 -13.91 -3.12 3.06
CA ALA A 102 -13.91 -4.58 3.08
C ALA A 102 -12.88 -5.16 2.11
N GLU A 103 -12.85 -4.65 0.88
CA GLU A 103 -11.87 -5.06 -0.13
C GLU A 103 -10.43 -4.76 0.31
N LYS A 104 -10.19 -3.60 0.93
CA LYS A 104 -8.86 -3.27 1.50
C LYS A 104 -8.47 -4.27 2.59
N ALA A 105 -9.37 -4.58 3.52
CA ALA A 105 -9.13 -5.54 4.59
C ALA A 105 -8.82 -6.95 4.03
N LEU A 106 -9.61 -7.40 3.06
CA LEU A 106 -9.40 -8.67 2.37
C LEU A 106 -8.06 -8.71 1.63
N LYS A 107 -7.67 -7.62 0.94
CA LYS A 107 -6.38 -7.52 0.26
C LYS A 107 -5.22 -7.62 1.26
N ILE A 108 -5.29 -6.94 2.41
CA ILE A 108 -4.28 -7.04 3.48
C ILE A 108 -4.17 -8.48 3.97
N LYS A 109 -5.30 -9.14 4.24
CA LYS A 109 -5.34 -10.54 4.69
C LYS A 109 -4.76 -11.48 3.64
N LYS A 110 -5.18 -11.35 2.37
CA LYS A 110 -4.66 -12.16 1.25
C LYS A 110 -3.15 -11.95 1.04
N LYS A 111 -2.65 -10.72 1.18
CA LYS A 111 -1.21 -10.41 1.12
C LYS A 111 -0.39 -11.11 2.20
N ARG A 112 -0.97 -11.66 3.27
CA ARG A 112 -0.23 -12.50 4.23
C ARG A 112 -0.02 -13.94 3.73
N VAL A 113 -0.79 -14.37 2.74
CA VAL A 113 -0.73 -15.71 2.19
C VAL A 113 0.40 -15.79 1.15
N PRO A 114 1.41 -16.67 1.31
CA PRO A 114 2.53 -16.78 0.36
C PRO A 114 2.10 -17.08 -1.07
N SER A 115 1.12 -17.97 -1.27
CA SER A 115 0.60 -18.31 -2.60
C SER A 115 -0.05 -17.12 -3.31
N TYR A 116 -0.70 -16.22 -2.55
CA TYR A 116 -1.24 -14.98 -3.11
C TYR A 116 -0.13 -14.00 -3.48
N ARG A 117 0.93 -13.87 -2.67
CA ARG A 117 2.11 -13.06 -3.02
C ARG A 117 2.76 -13.55 -4.32
N LYS A 118 2.97 -14.86 -4.45
CA LYS A 118 3.49 -15.48 -5.67
C LYS A 118 2.58 -15.20 -6.89
N LYS A 119 1.26 -15.24 -6.72
CA LYS A 119 0.30 -14.87 -7.79
C LYS A 119 0.33 -13.39 -8.16
N LEU A 120 0.74 -12.50 -7.26
CA LEU A 120 0.94 -11.08 -7.58
C LEU A 120 2.19 -10.85 -8.44
N GLU A 121 3.19 -11.72 -8.35
CA GLU A 121 4.36 -11.68 -9.20
C GLU A 121 4.02 -12.16 -10.62
N ARG A 122 3.58 -11.21 -11.45
CA ARG A 122 3.28 -11.45 -12.85
C ARG A 122 4.56 -11.30 -13.67
N ARG A 123 5.12 -12.41 -14.14
CA ARG A 123 6.35 -12.44 -14.95
C ARG A 123 6.27 -11.49 -16.15
N ALA A 124 5.16 -11.53 -16.90
CA ALA A 124 4.97 -10.66 -18.07
C ALA A 124 5.04 -9.18 -17.71
N THR A 125 4.33 -8.76 -16.64
CA THR A 125 4.39 -7.38 -16.14
C THR A 125 5.80 -6.97 -15.74
N ARG A 126 6.55 -7.83 -15.04
CA ARG A 126 7.94 -7.56 -14.68
C ARG A 126 8.85 -7.41 -15.90
N CYS A 127 8.65 -8.25 -16.91
CA CYS A 127 9.41 -8.17 -18.16
C CYS A 127 9.13 -6.85 -18.88
N ASN A 128 7.86 -6.45 -19.02
CA ASN A 128 7.48 -5.19 -19.66
C ASN A 128 8.00 -3.96 -18.91
N ILE A 129 7.98 -3.97 -17.56
CA ILE A 129 8.63 -2.93 -16.75
C ILE A 129 10.13 -2.88 -17.04
N GLY A 130 10.83 -4.02 -17.02
CA GLY A 130 12.26 -4.07 -17.29
C GLY A 130 12.63 -3.57 -18.69
N ARG A 131 11.84 -3.93 -19.71
CA ARG A 131 12.00 -3.41 -21.08
C ARG A 131 11.81 -1.90 -21.15
N THR A 132 10.79 -1.39 -20.47
CA THR A 132 10.52 0.07 -20.38
C THR A 132 11.67 0.80 -19.68
N GLN A 133 12.19 0.23 -18.60
CA GLN A 133 13.36 0.79 -17.89
C GLN A 133 14.59 0.85 -18.77
N ALA A 134 14.93 -0.26 -19.46
CA ALA A 134 16.08 -0.33 -20.35
C ALA A 134 15.97 0.67 -21.51
N CYS A 135 14.79 0.79 -22.14
CA CYS A 135 14.57 1.73 -23.24
C CYS A 135 14.69 3.20 -22.78
N ILE A 136 14.17 3.53 -21.59
CA ILE A 136 14.30 4.89 -21.05
C ILE A 136 15.76 5.19 -20.67
N GLU A 137 16.47 4.23 -20.10
CA GLU A 137 17.88 4.36 -19.75
C GLU A 137 18.75 4.57 -20.99
N GLU A 138 18.51 3.84 -22.08
CA GLU A 138 19.21 4.02 -23.36
C GLU A 138 19.01 5.44 -23.92
N THR A 139 17.82 6.02 -23.74
CA THR A 139 17.49 7.35 -24.27
C THR A 139 17.97 8.50 -23.37
N THR A 140 17.94 8.31 -22.04
CA THR A 140 18.12 9.39 -21.05
C THR A 140 19.38 9.25 -20.19
N GLY A 141 20.07 8.11 -20.24
CA GLY A 141 21.19 7.77 -19.39
C GLY A 141 20.81 7.47 -17.94
N SER A 142 19.53 7.32 -17.62
CA SER A 142 19.06 7.03 -16.26
C SER A 142 17.83 6.13 -16.24
N SER A 143 17.88 5.08 -15.41
CA SER A 143 16.78 4.12 -15.28
C SER A 143 15.71 4.63 -14.30
N PRO A 144 14.44 4.78 -14.71
CA PRO A 144 13.39 5.24 -13.82
C PRO A 144 12.96 4.14 -12.83
N SER A 145 12.43 4.56 -11.67
CA SER A 145 11.79 3.62 -10.75
C SER A 145 10.48 3.06 -11.32
N GLU A 146 10.11 1.83 -10.94
CA GLU A 146 8.82 1.24 -11.32
C GLU A 146 7.64 2.14 -10.92
N ALA A 147 7.71 2.77 -9.75
CA ALA A 147 6.69 3.70 -9.28
C ALA A 147 6.53 4.91 -10.21
N LEU A 148 7.64 5.42 -10.77
CA LEU A 148 7.62 6.52 -11.71
C LEU A 148 6.95 6.12 -13.04
N ILE A 149 7.25 4.91 -13.56
CA ILE A 149 6.62 4.37 -14.77
C ILE A 149 5.10 4.25 -14.59
N TRP A 150 4.64 3.66 -13.47
CA TRP A 150 3.20 3.54 -13.23
C TRP A 150 2.51 4.89 -13.04
N ARG A 151 3.21 5.87 -12.46
CA ARG A 151 2.70 7.24 -12.30
C ARG A 151 2.62 7.97 -13.63
N SER A 152 3.60 7.82 -14.52
CA SER A 152 3.63 8.48 -15.83
C SER A 152 2.51 7.98 -16.74
N ILE A 153 2.23 6.66 -16.76
CA ILE A 153 1.12 6.08 -17.51
C ILE A 153 -0.24 6.67 -17.10
N ARG A 154 -0.37 7.12 -15.84
CA ARG A 154 -1.60 7.69 -15.28
C ARG A 154 -1.59 9.22 -15.23
N HIS A 155 -0.70 9.87 -15.97
CA HIS A 155 -0.60 11.33 -15.96
C HIS A 155 -1.90 11.98 -16.43
N LYS A 156 -2.27 13.09 -15.80
CA LYS A 156 -3.55 13.81 -16.06
C LYS A 156 -3.69 14.29 -17.51
N ASP A 157 -2.58 14.52 -18.20
CA ASP A 157 -2.55 14.98 -19.58
C ASP A 157 -2.78 13.84 -20.59
N ILE A 158 -2.74 12.59 -20.14
CA ILE A 158 -3.04 11.42 -20.95
C ILE A 158 -4.52 11.09 -20.80
N SER A 159 -5.23 10.95 -21.93
CA SER A 159 -6.65 10.57 -21.90
C SER A 159 -6.87 9.22 -21.23
N ARG A 160 -7.98 9.04 -20.52
CA ARG A 160 -8.28 7.78 -19.79
C ARG A 160 -8.21 6.53 -20.69
N ARG A 161 -8.59 6.65 -21.98
CA ARG A 161 -8.50 5.55 -22.95
C ARG A 161 -7.06 5.12 -23.18
N VAL A 162 -6.15 6.08 -23.34
CA VAL A 162 -4.72 5.81 -23.52
C VAL A 162 -4.09 5.28 -22.22
N GLN A 163 -4.44 5.85 -21.07
CA GLN A 163 -3.97 5.32 -19.78
C GLN A 163 -4.37 3.84 -19.59
N PHE A 164 -5.61 3.50 -19.95
CA PHE A 164 -6.10 2.13 -19.90
C PHE A 164 -5.35 1.22 -20.88
N PHE A 165 -5.14 1.69 -22.12
CA PHE A 165 -4.38 0.97 -23.12
C PHE A 165 -2.96 0.64 -22.64
N LEU A 166 -2.21 1.66 -22.19
CA LEU A 166 -0.85 1.50 -21.67
C LEU A 166 -0.83 0.56 -20.45
N TRP A 167 -1.79 0.69 -19.54
CA TRP A 167 -1.89 -0.21 -18.38
C TRP A 167 -2.12 -1.67 -18.80
N MET A 168 -3.02 -1.92 -19.77
CA MET A 168 -3.29 -3.25 -20.29
C MET A 168 -2.07 -3.84 -21.00
N THR A 169 -1.37 -3.05 -21.82
CA THR A 169 -0.15 -3.47 -22.51
C THR A 169 0.95 -3.82 -21.51
N MET A 170 1.20 -2.96 -20.51
CA MET A 170 2.20 -3.24 -19.47
C MET A 170 1.88 -4.53 -18.69
N HIS A 171 0.60 -4.85 -18.50
CA HIS A 171 0.18 -6.06 -17.82
C HIS A 171 0.09 -7.31 -18.72
N ASP A 172 0.32 -7.19 -20.02
CA ASP A 172 0.07 -8.24 -21.01
C ASP A 172 -1.37 -8.80 -20.88
N ALA A 173 -2.33 -7.88 -20.79
CA ALA A 173 -3.72 -8.19 -20.45
C ALA A 173 -4.65 -8.29 -21.67
N TYR A 174 -4.15 -7.97 -22.87
CA TYR A 174 -4.90 -8.16 -24.11
C TYR A 174 -4.91 -9.64 -24.51
N LYS A 175 -6.02 -10.08 -25.11
CA LYS A 175 -6.18 -11.44 -25.61
C LYS A 175 -5.56 -11.55 -27.00
N VAL A 176 -4.24 -11.69 -27.07
CA VAL A 176 -3.47 -11.77 -28.32
C VAL A 176 -2.41 -12.87 -28.21
N GLY A 177 -1.96 -13.37 -29.35
CA GLY A 177 -0.86 -14.33 -29.43
C GLY A 177 -1.14 -15.62 -28.65
N MET A 178 -0.17 -16.00 -27.80
CA MET A 178 -0.16 -17.22 -27.00
C MET A 178 -1.39 -17.40 -26.09
N TYR A 179 -2.13 -16.33 -25.81
CA TYR A 179 -3.41 -16.44 -25.10
C TYR A 179 -4.39 -17.39 -25.83
N TRP A 180 -4.43 -17.35 -27.16
CA TRP A 180 -5.36 -18.13 -27.96
C TRP A 180 -4.94 -19.59 -28.15
N GLU A 181 -3.65 -19.91 -28.00
CA GLU A 181 -3.12 -21.27 -28.12
C GLU A 181 -3.75 -22.24 -27.10
N GLN A 182 -4.14 -21.73 -25.94
CA GLN A 182 -4.75 -22.52 -24.87
C GLN A 182 -6.27 -22.69 -25.02
N ILE A 183 -6.88 -22.13 -26.07
CA ILE A 183 -8.33 -22.12 -26.29
C ILE A 183 -8.66 -22.99 -27.51
N PRO A 184 -9.26 -24.18 -27.31
CA PRO A 184 -9.65 -25.06 -28.39
C PRO A 184 -10.50 -24.38 -29.46
N GLY A 185 -10.09 -24.50 -30.73
CA GLY A 185 -10.79 -23.93 -31.89
C GLY A 185 -10.42 -22.48 -32.23
N TYR A 186 -9.57 -21.83 -31.42
CA TYR A 186 -9.12 -20.46 -31.64
C TYR A 186 -7.61 -20.32 -31.85
N GLU A 187 -6.88 -21.43 -31.95
CA GLU A 187 -5.42 -21.49 -32.07
C GLU A 187 -4.90 -20.76 -33.31
N HIS A 188 -5.72 -20.64 -34.35
CA HIS A 188 -5.40 -19.86 -35.56
C HIS A 188 -5.16 -18.36 -35.28
N ARG A 189 -5.60 -17.85 -34.12
CA ARG A 189 -5.40 -16.45 -33.68
C ARG A 189 -4.10 -16.24 -32.91
N THR A 190 -3.31 -17.28 -32.70
CA THR A 190 -2.02 -17.17 -32.03
C THR A 190 -0.99 -16.46 -32.91
N ASN A 191 -1.05 -16.68 -34.22
CA ASN A 191 -0.10 -16.12 -35.17
C ASN A 191 -0.78 -15.10 -36.09
N CYS A 192 -0.03 -14.08 -36.47
CA CYS A 192 -0.48 -13.12 -37.47
C CYS A 192 -0.64 -13.80 -38.83
N GLN A 193 -1.74 -13.52 -39.52
CA GLN A 193 -2.09 -14.16 -40.80
C GLN A 193 -1.16 -13.75 -41.95
N HIS A 194 -0.48 -12.61 -41.82
CA HIS A 194 0.40 -12.07 -42.87
C HIS A 194 1.84 -12.59 -42.75
N CYS A 195 2.46 -12.45 -41.58
CA CYS A 195 3.87 -12.79 -41.35
C CYS A 195 4.07 -14.18 -40.72
N ARG A 196 3.00 -14.82 -40.22
CA ARG A 196 3.01 -16.16 -39.59
C ARG A 196 3.84 -16.27 -38.31
N VAL A 197 4.18 -15.16 -37.66
CA VAL A 197 4.80 -15.14 -36.33
C VAL A 197 3.76 -14.91 -35.22
N PRO A 198 4.07 -15.21 -33.95
CA PRO A 198 3.16 -14.93 -32.83
C PRO A 198 2.68 -13.47 -32.79
N GLU A 199 1.37 -13.26 -32.78
CA GLU A 199 0.77 -11.93 -32.78
C GLU A 199 0.79 -11.34 -31.37
N THR A 200 1.91 -10.71 -31.00
CA THR A 200 2.07 -10.01 -29.73
C THR A 200 1.62 -8.54 -29.82
N MET A 201 1.43 -7.87 -28.68
CA MET A 201 1.18 -6.43 -28.68
C MET A 201 2.31 -5.62 -29.33
N GLU A 202 3.55 -6.11 -29.27
CA GLU A 202 4.69 -5.49 -29.93
C GLU A 202 4.59 -5.61 -31.45
N HIS A 203 4.32 -6.82 -31.94
CA HIS A 203 4.07 -7.09 -33.35
C HIS A 203 2.95 -6.20 -33.89
N ILE A 204 1.80 -6.13 -33.20
CA ILE A 204 0.65 -5.29 -33.62
C ILE A 204 1.02 -3.79 -33.75
N LEU A 205 1.98 -3.30 -32.96
CA LEU A 205 2.30 -1.88 -32.89
C LEU A 205 3.48 -1.47 -33.79
N LEU A 206 4.38 -2.40 -34.10
CA LEU A 206 5.67 -2.10 -34.74
C LEU A 206 5.90 -2.79 -36.08
N GLU A 207 5.09 -3.79 -36.43
CA GLU A 207 5.19 -4.58 -37.66
C GLU A 207 3.89 -4.51 -38.47
#